data_AF-A0A804RJX7-F1
#
_entry.id   AF-A0A804RJX7-F1
#
_cell.length_a   1.000
_cell.length_b   1.000
_cell.length_c   1.000
_cell.angle_alpha   90.00
_cell.angle_beta   90.00
_cell.angle_gamma   90.00
#
_symmetry.space_group_name_H-M   'P 1'
#
loop_
_entity.id
_entity.type
_entity.pdbx_description
1 polymer ?
#
loop_
_entity_poly.entity_id
_entity_poly.type
_entity_poly.pdbx_seq_one_letter_code
_entity_poly.pdbx_strand_id
1 'polypeptide(L)'
;MGYMLLYESMLPSVLFARDKWLKPGGLILPSHATLFMAPVTNRERYEDSVDFWRDVYGINMSALVPLAKKFTSEEPSIETIGGENVISWPSVFKRFDCYNFTAEEFKSITSKYKVSSMMLAPIHGFGFWFEVEFNEPIESSHNFPSSLDPLEIIQKKRRRSSEDIVLSTAPEDEPTHWQQTILYFPDPIEVKQDQIIEGSVTVSQSEENPRFLNIHLECLVEGMNSDISCLICILNSHTWGIHASLGSSNILGHRKNLTGGQTLVKDCAMR
;
A
#
# COMPACT_ATOMS: atom_id res chain seq x y z
N MET A 1 -13.90 5.30 -0.39
CA MET A 1 -12.47 5.33 -0.75
C MET A 1 -12.05 3.90 -0.99
N GLY A 2 -11.17 3.65 -1.96
CA GLY A 2 -10.60 2.31 -2.19
C GLY A 2 -9.28 2.13 -1.44
N TYR A 3 -8.67 0.95 -1.59
CA TYR A 3 -7.28 0.71 -1.20
C TYR A 3 -6.34 1.74 -1.85
N MET A 4 -5.25 2.10 -1.17
CA MET A 4 -4.33 3.16 -1.61
C MET A 4 -5.06 4.48 -2.00
N LEU A 5 -6.22 4.75 -1.38
CA LEU A 5 -7.17 5.85 -1.67
C LEU A 5 -7.88 5.77 -3.04
N LEU A 6 -7.14 5.44 -4.10
CA LEU A 6 -7.53 5.62 -5.50
C LEU A 6 -8.13 4.37 -6.15
N TYR A 7 -7.98 3.19 -5.53
CA TYR A 7 -8.46 1.93 -6.08
C TYR A 7 -9.97 1.94 -6.34
N GLU A 8 -10.40 1.15 -7.32
CA GLU A 8 -11.73 1.13 -7.95
C GLU A 8 -12.10 2.39 -8.77
N SER A 9 -11.22 3.39 -8.85
CA SER A 9 -11.40 4.61 -9.66
C SER A 9 -12.75 5.29 -9.40
N MET A 10 -13.21 5.29 -8.14
CA MET A 10 -14.47 5.94 -7.77
C MET A 10 -14.35 7.47 -7.78
N LEU A 11 -13.15 8.01 -7.55
CA LEU A 11 -12.91 9.45 -7.45
C LEU A 11 -13.43 10.23 -8.69
N PRO A 12 -13.11 9.85 -9.95
CA PRO A 12 -13.73 10.46 -11.14
C PRO A 12 -15.26 10.57 -11.11
N SER A 13 -15.96 9.58 -10.54
CA SER A 13 -17.44 9.62 -10.43
C SER A 13 -17.90 10.66 -9.41
N VAL A 14 -17.16 10.83 -8.31
CA VAL A 14 -17.40 11.88 -7.30
C VAL A 14 -17.15 13.27 -7.89
N LEU A 15 -16.05 13.43 -8.64
CA LEU A 15 -15.73 14.69 -9.33
C LEU A 15 -16.81 15.04 -10.37
N PHE A 16 -17.28 14.06 -11.14
CA PHE A 16 -18.38 14.26 -12.07
C PHE A 16 -19.67 14.72 -11.36
N ALA A 17 -19.98 14.15 -10.20
CA ALA A 17 -21.13 14.58 -9.40
C ALA A 17 -20.96 16.00 -8.86
N ARG A 18 -19.76 16.36 -8.40
CA ARG A 18 -19.40 17.73 -8.00
C ARG A 18 -19.68 18.71 -9.14
N ASP A 19 -19.07 18.49 -10.30
CA ASP A 19 -19.12 19.43 -11.41
C ASP A 19 -20.53 19.64 -11.97
N LYS A 20 -21.37 18.61 -11.89
CA LYS A 20 -22.71 18.63 -12.47
C LYS A 20 -23.80 19.07 -11.48
N TRP A 21 -23.66 18.74 -10.20
CA TRP A 21 -24.76 18.83 -9.24
C TRP A 21 -24.46 19.65 -7.99
N LEU A 22 -23.18 19.96 -7.71
CA LEU A 22 -22.85 20.77 -6.55
C LEU A 22 -23.16 22.24 -6.84
N LYS A 23 -23.93 22.86 -5.95
CA LYS A 23 -24.17 24.31 -6.01
C LYS A 23 -22.89 25.07 -5.61
N PRO A 24 -22.69 26.31 -6.08
CA PRO A 24 -21.65 27.17 -5.54
C PRO A 24 -21.74 27.27 -4.01
N GLY A 25 -20.62 27.07 -3.31
CA GLY A 25 -20.58 27.01 -1.84
C GLY A 25 -21.11 25.70 -1.23
N GLY A 26 -21.43 24.70 -2.04
CA GLY A 26 -21.83 23.38 -1.55
C GLY A 26 -20.67 22.64 -0.88
N LEU A 27 -21.02 21.76 0.07
CA LEU A 27 -20.05 20.98 0.85
C LEU A 27 -19.69 19.67 0.12
N ILE A 28 -18.40 19.34 0.06
CA ILE A 28 -17.88 18.04 -0.39
C ILE A 28 -17.23 17.32 0.79
N LEU A 29 -17.64 16.08 1.02
CA LEU A 29 -17.12 15.23 2.10
C LEU A 29 -16.56 13.91 1.52
N PRO A 30 -15.27 13.59 1.75
CA PRO A 30 -14.27 14.42 2.40
C PRO A 30 -13.88 15.63 1.56
N SER A 31 -13.45 16.70 2.23
CA SER A 31 -12.99 17.95 1.61
C SER A 31 -11.61 17.80 0.99
N HIS A 32 -10.73 17.06 1.67
CA HIS A 32 -9.38 16.78 1.24
C HIS A 32 -9.05 15.32 1.52
N ALA A 33 -8.17 14.76 0.70
CA ALA A 33 -7.56 13.48 0.95
C ALA A 33 -6.05 13.58 0.76
N THR A 34 -5.25 12.97 1.62
CA THR A 34 -3.80 12.94 1.51
C THR A 34 -3.35 11.49 1.46
N LEU A 35 -2.67 11.08 0.40
CA LEU A 35 -2.01 9.79 0.30
C LEU A 35 -0.56 9.94 0.76
N PHE A 36 -0.18 9.12 1.73
CA PHE A 36 1.16 9.03 2.30
C PHE A 36 1.85 7.77 1.81
N MET A 37 3.18 7.81 1.82
CA MET A 37 4.03 6.67 1.56
C MET A 37 5.28 6.68 2.44
N ALA A 38 5.76 5.50 2.80
CA ALA A 38 7.05 5.34 3.46
C ALA A 38 7.69 3.99 3.10
N PRO A 39 9.04 3.91 3.07
CA PRO A 39 9.71 2.62 3.07
C PRO A 39 9.34 1.83 4.33
N VAL A 40 9.22 0.51 4.17
CA VAL A 40 8.84 -0.40 5.25
C VAL A 40 9.76 -1.61 5.30
N THR A 41 9.92 -2.16 6.51
CA THR A 41 10.56 -3.44 6.74
C THR A 41 9.52 -4.45 7.21
N ASN A 42 9.54 -5.67 6.67
CA ASN A 42 8.65 -6.74 7.13
C ASN A 42 9.36 -8.09 7.03
N ARG A 43 10.29 -8.29 7.95
CA ARG A 43 11.18 -9.45 7.96
C ARG A 43 10.43 -10.76 8.15
N GLU A 44 9.50 -10.81 9.08
CA GLU A 44 8.67 -11.99 9.36
C GLU A 44 7.90 -12.43 8.10
N ARG A 45 7.26 -11.48 7.42
CA ARG A 45 6.54 -11.73 6.17
C ARG A 45 7.43 -12.24 5.04
N TYR A 46 8.68 -11.77 4.96
CA TYR A 46 9.65 -12.25 3.97
C TYR A 46 10.17 -13.64 4.32
N GLU A 47 10.43 -13.89 5.61
CA GLU A 47 10.86 -15.18 6.12
C GLU A 47 9.81 -16.27 5.83
N ASP A 48 8.54 -15.99 6.11
CA ASP A 48 7.43 -16.93 5.90
C ASP A 48 7.11 -17.23 4.43
N SER A 49 7.41 -16.29 3.53
CA SER A 49 6.96 -16.39 2.13
C SER A 49 8.07 -16.65 1.13
N VAL A 50 9.28 -16.18 1.41
CA VAL A 50 10.44 -16.32 0.52
C VAL A 50 11.48 -17.25 1.14
N ASP A 51 11.94 -16.97 2.37
CA ASP A 51 13.01 -17.78 2.95
C ASP A 51 12.55 -19.15 3.44
N PHE A 52 11.25 -19.33 3.71
CA PHE A 52 10.63 -20.63 4.00
C PHE A 52 11.05 -21.72 3.01
N TRP A 53 11.12 -21.38 1.71
CA TRP A 53 11.48 -22.32 0.67
C TRP A 53 12.94 -22.78 0.71
N ARG A 54 13.81 -22.11 1.47
CA ARG A 54 15.21 -22.53 1.62
C ARG A 54 15.34 -23.78 2.49
N ASP A 55 14.44 -23.94 3.45
CA ASP A 55 14.43 -25.08 4.36
C ASP A 55 13.00 -25.41 4.80
N VAL A 56 12.34 -26.28 4.02
CA VAL A 56 11.00 -26.76 4.30
C VAL A 56 11.12 -28.03 5.14
N TYR A 57 11.22 -27.87 6.45
CA TYR A 57 11.33 -28.98 7.43
C TYR A 57 12.53 -29.92 7.18
N GLY A 58 13.70 -29.38 6.87
CA GLY A 58 14.93 -30.11 6.53
C GLY A 58 15.09 -30.38 5.03
N ILE A 59 14.13 -29.96 4.20
CA ILE A 59 14.17 -30.15 2.75
C ILE A 59 14.50 -28.84 2.07
N ASN A 60 15.65 -28.80 1.38
CA ASN A 60 16.04 -27.65 0.59
C ASN A 60 15.17 -27.56 -0.70
N MET A 61 14.28 -26.57 -0.75
CA MET A 61 13.45 -26.24 -1.90
C MET A 61 13.84 -24.89 -2.52
N SER A 62 15.10 -24.48 -2.39
CA SER A 62 15.56 -23.14 -2.81
C SER A 62 15.34 -22.85 -4.30
N ALA A 63 15.10 -23.88 -5.11
CA ALA A 63 14.67 -23.75 -6.51
C ALA A 63 13.35 -22.96 -6.66
N LEU A 64 12.50 -22.91 -5.63
CA LEU A 64 11.24 -22.16 -5.62
C LEU A 64 11.41 -20.70 -5.18
N VAL A 65 12.55 -20.32 -4.57
CA VAL A 65 12.80 -18.95 -4.08
C VAL A 65 12.65 -17.88 -5.17
N PRO A 66 13.19 -18.05 -6.39
CA PRO A 66 13.01 -17.04 -7.45
C PRO A 66 11.53 -16.83 -7.80
N LEU A 67 10.74 -17.91 -7.80
CA LEU A 67 9.32 -17.86 -8.08
C LEU A 67 8.54 -17.19 -6.92
N ALA A 68 8.91 -17.51 -5.67
CA ALA A 68 8.33 -16.88 -4.48
C ALA A 68 8.59 -15.37 -4.41
N LYS A 69 9.81 -14.93 -4.75
CA LYS A 69 10.16 -13.50 -4.86
C LYS A 69 9.31 -12.80 -5.90
N LYS A 70 9.17 -13.41 -7.09
CA LYS A 70 8.31 -12.86 -8.15
C LYS A 70 6.87 -12.70 -7.67
N PHE A 71 6.23 -13.76 -7.20
CA PHE A 71 4.83 -13.69 -6.79
C PHE A 71 4.58 -12.76 -5.60
N THR A 72 5.53 -12.64 -4.68
CA THR A 72 5.40 -11.74 -3.52
C THR A 72 5.48 -10.25 -3.91
N SER A 73 6.12 -9.92 -5.04
CA SER A 73 6.38 -8.54 -5.48
C SER A 73 5.58 -8.11 -6.71
N GLU A 74 4.88 -9.04 -7.37
CA GLU A 74 4.11 -8.78 -8.60
C GLU A 74 2.82 -8.00 -8.34
N GLU A 75 2.20 -8.18 -7.17
CA GLU A 75 0.95 -7.53 -6.77
C GLU A 75 1.08 -6.81 -5.42
N PRO A 76 0.33 -5.70 -5.19
CA PRO A 76 0.29 -5.04 -3.91
C PRO A 76 -0.35 -5.94 -2.85
N SER A 77 0.21 -5.94 -1.64
CA SER A 77 -0.41 -6.60 -0.51
C SER A 77 -1.28 -5.62 0.27
N ILE A 78 -2.45 -6.07 0.71
CA ILE A 78 -3.29 -5.34 1.67
C ILE A 78 -3.14 -6.04 3.01
N GLU A 79 -2.47 -5.37 3.94
CA GLU A 79 -2.16 -5.94 5.25
C GLU A 79 -1.92 -4.84 6.29
N THR A 80 -1.97 -5.23 7.57
CA THR A 80 -1.68 -4.31 8.68
C THR A 80 -0.20 -4.31 8.95
N ILE A 81 0.41 -3.12 8.97
CA ILE A 81 1.81 -2.96 9.36
C ILE A 81 1.91 -2.19 10.68
N GLY A 82 2.76 -2.67 11.60
CA GLY A 82 3.07 -1.96 12.83
C GLY A 82 3.88 -0.68 12.56
N GLY A 83 3.67 0.37 13.35
CA GLY A 83 4.41 1.62 13.21
C GLY A 83 5.93 1.45 13.38
N GLU A 84 6.37 0.43 14.13
CA GLU A 84 7.78 0.05 14.30
C GLU A 84 8.45 -0.47 13.02
N ASN A 85 7.64 -0.92 12.06
CA ASN A 85 8.09 -1.44 10.77
C ASN A 85 8.18 -0.35 9.69
N VAL A 86 7.78 0.89 10.01
CA VAL A 86 7.95 2.07 9.16
C VAL A 86 9.34 2.67 9.43
N ILE A 87 10.21 2.64 8.41
CA ILE A 87 11.65 2.91 8.64
C ILE A 87 12.04 4.38 8.39
N SER A 88 11.12 5.24 7.95
CA SER A 88 11.36 6.68 7.80
C SER A 88 10.14 7.49 8.19
N TRP A 89 10.31 8.82 8.27
CA TRP A 89 9.16 9.72 8.28
C TRP A 89 8.32 9.52 7.01
N PRO A 90 6.98 9.53 7.11
CA PRO A 90 6.12 9.43 5.95
C PRO A 90 6.29 10.63 5.03
N SER A 91 6.33 10.36 3.74
CA SER A 91 6.30 11.39 2.69
C SER A 91 4.90 11.50 2.09
N VAL A 92 4.50 12.71 1.72
CA VAL A 92 3.22 12.93 1.04
C VAL A 92 3.38 12.56 -0.42
N PHE A 93 2.69 11.51 -0.88
CA PHE A 93 2.62 11.18 -2.29
C PHE A 93 1.81 12.24 -3.04
N LYS A 94 0.56 12.47 -2.62
CA LYS A 94 -0.34 13.46 -3.22
C LYS A 94 -1.41 13.89 -2.23
N ARG A 95 -1.63 15.20 -2.15
CA ARG A 95 -2.83 15.80 -1.55
C ARG A 95 -3.84 16.11 -2.65
N PHE A 96 -5.08 15.69 -2.42
CA PHE A 96 -6.24 15.88 -3.28
C PHE A 96 -7.14 16.91 -2.62
N ASP A 97 -7.36 18.04 -3.30
CA ASP A 97 -8.41 18.99 -2.96
C ASP A 97 -9.66 18.58 -3.74
N CYS A 98 -10.67 18.03 -3.06
CA CYS A 98 -11.85 17.49 -3.73
C CYS A 98 -12.68 18.58 -4.43
N TYR A 99 -12.48 19.87 -4.13
CA TYR A 99 -13.16 20.97 -4.80
C TYR A 99 -12.54 21.30 -6.15
N ASN A 100 -11.21 21.21 -6.26
CA ASN A 100 -10.47 21.69 -7.42
C ASN A 100 -9.83 20.58 -8.27
N PHE A 101 -9.64 19.37 -7.71
CA PHE A 101 -8.99 18.26 -8.41
C PHE A 101 -9.79 17.82 -9.64
N THR A 102 -9.10 17.56 -10.75
CA THR A 102 -9.73 17.24 -12.03
C THR A 102 -9.60 15.76 -12.40
N ALA A 103 -10.54 15.25 -13.21
CA ALA A 103 -10.47 13.89 -13.73
C ALA A 103 -9.29 13.67 -14.69
N GLU A 104 -8.75 14.74 -15.29
CA GLU A 104 -7.57 14.66 -16.14
C GLU A 104 -6.29 14.45 -15.32
N GLU A 105 -6.12 15.18 -14.21
CA GLU A 105 -5.02 14.95 -13.26
C GLU A 105 -5.03 13.53 -12.68
N PHE A 106 -6.19 12.90 -12.55
CA PHE A 106 -6.31 11.53 -12.06
C PHE A 106 -5.70 10.49 -13.02
N LYS A 107 -5.58 10.79 -14.32
CA LYS A 107 -5.10 9.81 -15.31
C LYS A 107 -3.67 9.35 -15.04
N SER A 108 -2.81 10.26 -14.56
CA SER A 108 -1.42 9.96 -14.22
C SER A 108 -0.90 10.96 -13.20
N ILE A 109 -0.43 10.45 -12.07
CA ILE A 109 0.08 11.22 -10.94
C ILE A 109 1.49 10.71 -10.65
N THR A 110 2.49 11.57 -10.80
CA THR A 110 3.87 11.27 -10.43
C THR A 110 4.31 12.16 -9.27
N SER A 111 4.94 11.57 -8.27
CA SER A 111 5.54 12.27 -7.15
C SER A 111 6.97 11.79 -6.92
N LYS A 112 7.88 12.74 -6.64
CA LYS A 112 9.24 12.42 -6.23
C LYS A 112 9.31 12.45 -4.71
N TYR A 113 10.06 11.53 -4.14
CA TYR A 113 10.27 11.47 -2.70
C TYR A 113 11.75 11.44 -2.38
N LYS A 114 12.06 11.94 -1.19
CA LYS A 114 13.39 11.88 -0.57
C LYS A 114 13.20 11.77 0.92
N VAL A 115 13.59 10.64 1.49
CA VAL A 115 13.46 10.33 2.92
C VAL A 115 14.79 9.84 3.47
N SER A 116 14.96 9.93 4.78
CA SER A 116 16.14 9.43 5.48
C SER A 116 15.73 8.26 6.36
N SER A 117 16.45 7.15 6.28
CA SER A 117 16.20 5.98 7.11
C SER A 117 16.44 6.32 8.58
N MET A 118 15.51 5.98 9.45
CA MET A 118 15.59 6.21 10.90
C MET A 118 16.32 5.08 11.63
N MET A 119 16.63 3.97 10.95
CA MET A 119 17.28 2.80 11.55
C MET A 119 18.10 1.98 10.54
N LEU A 120 18.89 1.04 11.06
CA LEU A 120 19.52 -0.02 10.28
C LEU A 120 18.50 -1.16 10.06
N ALA A 121 17.96 -1.27 8.87
CA ALA A 121 17.00 -2.32 8.52
C ALA A 121 16.95 -2.56 7.00
N PRO A 122 16.62 -3.78 6.55
CA PRO A 122 16.29 -4.03 5.15
C PRO A 122 14.95 -3.39 4.76
N ILE A 123 14.93 -2.65 3.67
CA ILE A 123 13.71 -2.20 2.99
C ILE A 123 13.12 -3.39 2.25
N HIS A 124 11.97 -3.86 2.72
CA HIS A 124 11.23 -4.91 2.03
C HIS A 124 10.28 -4.34 0.98
N GLY A 125 9.88 -3.08 1.11
CA GLY A 125 8.96 -2.45 0.19
C GLY A 125 8.58 -1.02 0.60
N PHE A 126 7.51 -0.51 -0.01
CA PHE A 126 6.89 0.76 0.37
C PHE A 126 5.43 0.56 0.79
N GLY A 127 5.09 1.09 1.96
CA GLY A 127 3.72 1.14 2.46
C GLY A 127 3.02 2.43 2.07
N PHE A 128 1.73 2.34 1.77
CA PHE A 128 0.85 3.43 1.40
C PHE A 128 -0.41 3.42 2.27
N TRP A 129 -0.82 4.61 2.72
CA TRP A 129 -2.02 4.82 3.52
C TRP A 129 -2.52 6.25 3.31
N PHE A 130 -3.75 6.54 3.75
CA PHE A 130 -4.34 7.84 3.52
C PHE A 130 -4.97 8.45 4.77
N GLU A 131 -5.06 9.77 4.76
CA GLU A 131 -5.92 10.53 5.66
C GLU A 131 -6.95 11.30 4.83
N VAL A 132 -8.16 11.45 5.35
CA VAL A 132 -9.18 12.32 4.78
C VAL A 132 -9.69 13.32 5.80
N GLU A 133 -9.87 14.57 5.37
CA GLU A 133 -10.28 15.69 6.21
C GLU A 133 -11.70 16.14 5.83
N PHE A 134 -12.57 16.35 6.82
CA PHE A 134 -13.96 16.77 6.64
C PHE A 134 -14.14 18.22 7.07
N ASN A 135 -13.58 19.15 6.29
CA ASN A 135 -13.61 20.58 6.59
C ASN A 135 -14.75 21.27 5.83
N GLU A 136 -15.29 22.34 6.39
CA GLU A 136 -16.20 23.24 5.69
C GLU A 136 -15.45 24.07 4.63
N PRO A 137 -16.12 24.55 3.56
CA PRO A 137 -15.52 25.48 2.63
C PRO A 137 -15.18 26.77 3.40
N ILE A 138 -13.89 27.08 3.52
CA ILE A 138 -13.45 28.31 4.18
C ILE A 138 -13.94 29.49 3.32
N GLU A 139 -14.98 30.20 3.76
CA GLU A 139 -15.28 31.52 3.23
C GLU A 139 -14.07 32.42 3.51
N SER A 140 -13.52 33.00 2.45
CA SER A 140 -12.26 33.73 2.42
C SER A 140 -12.06 34.68 3.61
N SER A 141 -11.24 34.27 4.57
CA SER A 141 -10.44 35.19 5.36
C SER A 141 -9.18 34.48 5.86
N HIS A 142 -8.04 35.15 5.62
CA HIS A 142 -6.66 34.81 5.98
C HIS A 142 -5.83 34.07 4.92
N ASN A 143 -4.92 34.86 4.33
CA ASN A 143 -3.85 34.49 3.40
C ASN A 143 -3.08 33.25 3.88
N PHE A 144 -3.10 32.17 3.10
CA PHE A 144 -2.16 31.06 3.25
C PHE A 144 -1.01 31.21 2.24
N PRO A 145 0.26 31.04 2.66
CA PRO A 145 1.37 31.02 1.73
C PRO A 145 1.31 29.76 0.87
N SER A 146 1.41 29.95 -0.44
CA SER A 146 1.46 28.91 -1.46
C SER A 146 2.84 28.22 -1.48
N SER A 147 3.17 27.49 -0.43
CA SER A 147 4.22 26.46 -0.41
C SER A 147 4.28 25.86 1.00
N LEU A 148 3.56 24.77 1.25
CA LEU A 148 3.66 24.07 2.52
C LEU A 148 4.77 23.03 2.42
N ASP A 149 5.79 23.21 3.27
CA ASP A 149 6.90 22.28 3.47
C ASP A 149 6.34 20.96 4.08
N PRO A 150 6.70 19.77 3.58
CA PRO A 150 6.30 18.48 4.15
C PRO A 150 6.48 18.37 5.68
N LEU A 151 7.45 19.09 6.26
CA LEU A 151 7.68 19.12 7.71
C LEU A 151 6.58 19.86 8.48
N GLU A 152 5.90 20.84 7.87
CA GLU A 152 4.80 21.56 8.52
C GLU A 152 3.55 20.69 8.68
N ILE A 153 3.29 19.77 7.74
CA ILE A 153 2.18 18.81 7.84
C ILE A 153 2.39 17.87 9.05
N ILE A 154 3.61 17.37 9.23
CA ILE A 154 3.99 16.52 10.37
C ILE A 154 3.91 17.31 11.68
N GLN A 155 4.31 18.59 11.70
CA GLN A 155 4.17 19.44 12.88
C GLN A 155 2.71 19.79 13.19
N LYS A 156 1.85 19.93 12.18
CA LYS A 156 0.41 20.17 12.33
C LYS A 156 -0.30 18.98 12.98
N LYS A 157 0.22 17.75 12.82
CA LYS A 157 -0.20 16.56 13.58
C LYS A 157 -0.17 16.80 15.10
N ARG A 158 0.79 17.60 15.61
CA ARG A 158 0.94 17.93 17.04
C ARG A 158 0.12 19.15 17.50
N ARG A 159 -0.42 19.95 16.58
CA ARG A 159 -1.19 21.18 16.86
C ARG A 159 -2.63 21.08 16.32
N ARG A 160 -3.27 19.91 16.42
CA ARG A 160 -4.67 19.76 16.01
C ARG A 160 -5.57 20.54 16.99
N SER A 161 -6.37 21.48 16.48
CA SER A 161 -7.54 22.00 17.20
C SER A 161 -8.58 20.87 17.29
N SER A 162 -9.42 20.91 18.32
CA SER A 162 -10.44 19.88 18.59
C SER A 162 -11.57 19.78 17.57
N GLU A 163 -11.51 20.49 16.45
CA GLU A 163 -12.64 20.71 15.52
C GLU A 163 -12.46 20.01 14.15
N ASP A 164 -11.23 19.64 13.76
CA ASP A 164 -11.00 19.00 12.46
C ASP A 164 -11.28 17.49 12.54
N ILE A 165 -12.34 17.04 11.86
CA ILE A 165 -12.67 15.61 11.76
C ILE A 165 -11.74 14.99 10.71
N VAL A 166 -10.90 14.04 11.14
CA VAL A 166 -9.97 13.31 10.29
C VAL A 166 -10.19 11.81 10.43
N LEU A 167 -10.29 11.12 9.30
CA LEU A 167 -10.21 9.66 9.24
C LEU A 167 -8.85 9.28 8.66
N SER A 168 -8.08 8.51 9.43
CA SER A 168 -6.75 8.04 9.07
C SER A 168 -6.73 6.53 8.92
N THR A 169 -5.92 6.03 7.98
CA THR A 169 -5.56 4.61 7.86
C THR A 169 -4.08 4.37 8.15
N ALA A 170 -3.43 5.28 8.87
CA ALA A 170 -2.01 5.21 9.15
C ALA A 170 -1.65 4.00 10.05
N PRO A 171 -0.44 3.42 9.91
CA PRO A 171 0.06 2.33 10.76
C PRO A 171 -0.03 2.58 12.26
N GLU A 172 0.11 3.85 12.68
CA GLU A 172 0.07 4.25 14.10
C GLU A 172 -1.34 4.45 14.68
N ASP A 173 -2.37 4.48 13.83
CA ASP A 173 -3.76 4.67 14.25
C ASP A 173 -4.51 3.33 14.33
N GLU A 174 -5.71 3.34 14.89
CA GLU A 174 -6.54 2.13 15.01
C GLU A 174 -6.80 1.48 13.63
N PRO A 175 -6.62 0.15 13.50
CA PRO A 175 -6.77 -0.54 12.22
C PRO A 175 -8.15 -0.35 11.60
N THR A 176 -8.16 -0.02 10.31
CA THR A 176 -9.37 0.05 9.50
C THR A 176 -9.42 -1.12 8.52
N HIS A 177 -10.59 -1.36 7.90
CA HIS A 177 -10.72 -2.39 6.86
C HIS A 177 -9.88 -2.13 5.60
N TRP A 178 -9.40 -0.88 5.40
CA TRP A 178 -8.49 -0.56 4.30
C TRP A 178 -7.05 -1.00 4.55
N GLN A 179 -6.69 -1.19 5.83
CA GLN A 179 -5.33 -1.50 6.26
C GLN A 179 -4.31 -0.56 5.57
N GLN A 180 -3.15 -1.08 5.20
CA GLN A 180 -2.18 -0.39 4.36
C GLN A 180 -1.93 -1.19 3.07
N THR A 181 -1.56 -0.49 2.00
CA THR A 181 -1.16 -1.11 0.74
C THR A 181 0.36 -1.17 0.69
N ILE A 182 0.94 -2.36 0.61
CA ILE A 182 2.38 -2.57 0.60
C ILE A 182 2.86 -3.05 -0.78
N LEU A 183 3.86 -2.37 -1.34
CA LEU A 183 4.56 -2.77 -2.55
C LEU A 183 5.89 -3.39 -2.18
N TYR A 184 5.99 -4.72 -2.28
CA TYR A 184 7.21 -5.44 -1.94
C TYR A 184 8.24 -5.43 -3.07
N PHE A 185 9.51 -5.34 -2.69
CA PHE A 185 10.63 -5.58 -3.58
C PHE A 185 10.94 -7.08 -3.65
N PRO A 186 11.31 -7.62 -4.82
CA PRO A 186 11.75 -9.01 -4.93
C PRO A 186 12.98 -9.29 -4.03
N ASP A 187 13.88 -8.33 -3.97
CA ASP A 187 15.11 -8.34 -3.19
C ASP A 187 15.11 -7.17 -2.21
N PRO A 188 15.18 -7.42 -0.90
CA PRO A 188 15.26 -6.36 0.10
C PRO A 188 16.53 -5.52 -0.07
N ILE A 189 16.42 -4.22 0.20
CA ILE A 189 17.54 -3.28 0.09
C ILE A 189 18.04 -2.94 1.48
N GLU A 190 19.29 -3.29 1.79
CA GLU A 190 19.88 -2.97 3.09
C GLU A 190 20.16 -1.47 3.21
N VAL A 191 19.60 -0.83 4.24
CA VAL A 191 19.88 0.58 4.55
C VAL A 191 20.36 0.78 5.97
N LYS A 192 21.25 1.76 6.14
CA LYS A 192 21.76 2.21 7.44
C LYS A 192 20.93 3.38 7.95
N GLN A 193 21.04 3.62 9.25
CA GLN A 193 20.52 4.85 9.84
C GLN A 193 21.10 6.08 9.12
N ASP A 194 20.25 7.09 8.94
CA ASP A 194 20.48 8.37 8.28
C ASP A 194 20.76 8.27 6.76
N GLN A 195 20.78 7.06 6.19
CA GLN A 195 20.97 6.87 4.75
C GLN A 195 19.79 7.44 3.97
N ILE A 196 20.11 8.15 2.89
CA ILE A 196 19.13 8.79 2.02
C ILE A 196 18.55 7.77 1.04
N ILE A 197 17.22 7.78 0.95
CA ILE A 197 16.40 7.00 0.03
C ILE A 197 15.60 8.00 -0.80
N GLU A 198 15.78 8.00 -2.12
CA GLU A 198 15.12 8.92 -3.03
C GLU A 198 14.58 8.19 -4.26
N GLY A 199 13.60 8.76 -4.93
CA GLY A 199 13.01 8.10 -6.09
C GLY A 199 11.74 8.76 -6.56
N SER A 200 10.94 8.00 -7.31
CA SER A 200 9.66 8.47 -7.82
C SER A 200 8.61 7.39 -7.75
N VAL A 201 7.36 7.81 -7.55
CA VAL A 201 6.18 6.94 -7.66
C VAL A 201 5.28 7.54 -8.71
N THR A 202 4.86 6.71 -9.67
CA THR A 202 3.84 7.07 -10.67
C THR A 202 2.65 6.15 -10.52
N VAL A 203 1.47 6.73 -10.34
CA VAL A 203 0.20 6.02 -10.34
C VAL A 203 -0.60 6.50 -11.55
N SER A 204 -0.95 5.60 -12.46
CA SER A 204 -1.75 5.93 -13.65
C SER A 204 -2.93 4.99 -13.81
N GLN A 205 -3.97 5.46 -14.48
CA GLN A 205 -5.13 4.65 -14.80
C GLN A 205 -4.80 3.68 -15.95
N SER A 206 -5.21 2.42 -15.84
CA SER A 206 -5.00 1.44 -16.91
C SER A 206 -5.88 1.74 -18.13
N GLU A 207 -5.30 1.62 -19.32
CA GLU A 207 -6.02 1.73 -20.61
C GLU A 207 -6.88 0.49 -20.89
N GLU A 208 -6.51 -0.67 -20.35
CA GLU A 208 -7.24 -1.93 -20.53
C GLU A 208 -8.51 -1.97 -19.69
N ASN A 209 -8.42 -1.49 -18.45
CA ASN A 209 -9.55 -1.39 -17.54
C ASN A 209 -9.45 -0.11 -16.69
N PRO A 210 -10.35 0.87 -16.87
CA PRO A 210 -10.32 2.12 -16.12
C PRO A 210 -10.46 1.97 -14.59
N ARG A 211 -10.89 0.79 -14.09
CA ARG A 211 -10.93 0.49 -12.65
C ARG A 211 -9.58 0.06 -12.08
N PHE A 212 -8.64 -0.32 -12.93
CA PHE A 212 -7.30 -0.76 -12.52
C PHE A 212 -6.34 0.42 -12.54
N LEU A 213 -5.35 0.34 -11.65
CA LEU A 213 -4.25 1.29 -11.56
C LEU A 213 -2.97 0.58 -11.95
N ASN A 214 -2.09 1.33 -12.60
CA ASN A 214 -0.70 0.98 -12.84
C ASN A 214 0.15 1.77 -11.84
N ILE A 215 0.99 1.08 -11.07
CA ILE A 215 1.87 1.73 -10.08
C ILE A 215 3.33 1.41 -10.43
N HIS A 216 4.13 2.43 -10.67
CA HIS A 216 5.56 2.35 -10.94
C HIS A 216 6.35 3.02 -9.81
N LEU A 217 7.28 2.30 -9.18
CA LEU A 217 8.03 2.74 -7.99
C LEU A 217 9.54 2.66 -8.24
N GLU A 218 10.18 3.79 -8.43
CA GLU A 218 11.64 3.88 -8.49
C GLU A 218 12.20 4.13 -7.10
N CYS A 219 13.27 3.43 -6.71
CA CYS A 219 13.92 3.58 -5.42
C CYS A 219 15.46 3.57 -5.58
N LEU A 220 16.09 4.68 -5.22
CA LEU A 220 17.52 4.89 -5.26
C LEU A 220 18.01 5.09 -3.84
N VAL A 221 19.05 4.35 -3.48
CA VAL A 221 19.70 4.44 -2.17
C VAL A 221 21.15 4.85 -2.40
N GLU A 222 21.68 5.80 -1.64
CA GLU A 222 23.07 6.23 -1.80
C GLU A 222 24.03 5.03 -1.75
N GLY A 223 24.72 4.76 -2.87
CA GLY A 223 25.64 3.63 -3.04
C GLY A 223 25.06 2.37 -3.68
N MET A 224 23.76 2.29 -3.96
CA MET A 224 23.09 1.18 -4.66
C MET A 224 21.91 1.70 -5.53
N ASN A 225 21.94 1.42 -6.84
CA ASN A 225 20.78 1.68 -7.70
C ASN A 225 19.89 0.43 -7.76
N SER A 226 18.61 0.58 -7.43
CA SER A 226 17.58 -0.45 -7.56
C SER A 226 16.37 0.11 -8.31
N ASP A 227 16.37 0.05 -9.64
CA ASP A 227 15.20 0.40 -10.42
C ASP A 227 14.20 -0.75 -10.38
N ILE A 228 13.06 -0.55 -9.71
CA ILE A 228 11.97 -1.52 -9.66
C ILE A 228 10.80 -0.97 -10.44
N SER A 229 10.83 -1.20 -11.75
CA SER A 229 9.65 -1.00 -12.58
C SER A 229 8.68 -2.17 -12.36
N CYS A 230 7.89 -2.12 -11.29
CA CYS A 230 6.71 -2.97 -11.26
C CYS A 230 5.69 -2.37 -12.22
N LEU A 231 5.30 -3.11 -13.26
CA LEU A 231 4.09 -2.80 -14.01
C LEU A 231 2.95 -3.45 -13.25
N ILE A 232 2.52 -2.83 -12.16
CA ILE A 232 1.47 -3.42 -11.32
C ILE A 232 0.14 -3.14 -12.00
N CYS A 233 -0.35 -4.07 -12.82
CA CYS A 233 -1.77 -4.13 -13.15
C CYS A 233 -2.47 -4.67 -11.90
N ILE A 234 -3.24 -3.85 -11.19
CA ILE A 234 -4.15 -4.39 -10.17
C ILE A 234 -5.27 -5.14 -10.89
N LEU A 235 -5.05 -6.40 -11.27
CA LEU A 235 -6.08 -7.27 -11.81
C LEU A 235 -6.99 -7.69 -10.66
N ASN A 236 -8.22 -7.19 -10.66
CA ASN A 236 -9.20 -7.54 -9.64
C ASN A 236 -9.76 -8.96 -9.83
N SER A 237 -9.86 -9.68 -8.71
CA SER A 237 -10.93 -10.62 -8.35
C SER A 237 -11.24 -11.77 -9.32
N HIS A 238 -10.47 -12.87 -9.28
CA HIS A 238 -10.96 -14.26 -9.37
C HIS A 238 -9.82 -15.28 -9.10
N THR A 239 -9.23 -15.25 -7.91
CA THR A 239 -8.52 -16.40 -7.33
C THR A 239 -9.02 -16.62 -5.91
N TRP A 240 -10.26 -17.11 -5.80
CA TRP A 240 -10.73 -17.70 -4.55
C TRP A 240 -9.92 -18.96 -4.26
N GLY A 241 -9.24 -18.96 -3.13
CA GLY A 241 -8.96 -20.14 -2.31
C GLY A 241 -7.90 -21.10 -2.82
N ILE A 242 -6.66 -20.89 -2.38
CA ILE A 242 -5.76 -21.85 -1.70
C ILE A 242 -4.51 -21.02 -1.39
N HIS A 243 -4.46 -20.35 -0.24
CA HIS A 243 -3.20 -19.96 0.44
C HIS A 243 -3.57 -19.28 1.78
N ALA A 244 -3.97 -20.10 2.75
CA ALA A 244 -3.96 -19.83 4.21
C ALA A 244 -4.90 -20.82 4.92
N SER A 245 -4.56 -22.12 4.92
CA SER A 245 -5.18 -23.11 5.81
C SER A 245 -4.33 -24.38 5.86
N LEU A 246 -3.04 -24.25 6.17
CA LEU A 246 -2.25 -25.37 6.68
C LEU A 246 -1.22 -24.79 7.64
N GLY A 247 -1.60 -24.65 8.90
CA GLY A 247 -0.68 -24.21 9.94
C GLY A 247 -1.38 -23.71 11.19
N SER A 248 -2.08 -24.61 11.90
CA SER A 248 -2.19 -24.66 13.38
C SER A 248 -3.44 -25.42 13.81
N SER A 249 -3.32 -26.74 13.93
CA SER A 249 -4.21 -27.55 14.79
C SER A 249 -3.37 -28.64 15.45
N ASN A 250 -2.67 -28.28 16.53
CA ASN A 250 -2.34 -29.26 17.55
C ASN A 250 -3.62 -29.61 18.29
N ILE A 251 -3.96 -30.89 18.43
CA ILE A 251 -4.50 -31.52 19.66
C ILE A 251 -4.65 -33.04 19.42
N LEU A 252 -3.89 -33.79 20.22
CA LEU A 252 -4.06 -35.16 20.73
C LEU A 252 -4.73 -36.24 19.86
N GLY A 253 -3.97 -37.31 19.66
CA GLY A 253 -4.47 -38.57 19.13
C GLY A 253 -5.43 -39.31 20.05
N HIS A 254 -6.41 -39.97 19.43
CA HIS A 254 -6.94 -41.24 19.89
C HIS A 254 -7.43 -42.07 18.70
N ARG A 255 -6.93 -43.31 18.63
CA ARG A 255 -7.38 -44.40 17.76
C ARG A 255 -8.90 -44.55 17.82
N LYS A 256 -9.53 -44.79 16.66
CA LYS A 256 -10.45 -45.92 16.44
C LYS A 256 -10.74 -46.12 14.95
N ASN A 257 -10.67 -47.38 14.55
CA ASN A 257 -11.04 -47.92 13.24
C ASN A 257 -12.45 -47.49 12.81
N LEU A 258 -12.66 -47.29 11.51
CA LEU A 258 -13.85 -47.76 10.79
C LEU A 258 -13.57 -47.77 9.27
N THR A 259 -14.06 -48.84 8.68
CA THR A 259 -14.02 -49.33 7.30
C THR A 259 -14.84 -48.47 6.32
N GLY A 260 -14.50 -48.50 5.04
CA GLY A 260 -15.43 -48.16 3.94
C GLY A 260 -14.81 -47.27 2.88
N GLY A 261 -14.54 -47.83 1.71
CA GLY A 261 -13.87 -47.13 0.62
C GLY A 261 -14.74 -46.15 -0.16
N GLN A 262 -14.08 -45.32 -0.96
CA GLN A 262 -14.39 -45.17 -2.38
C GLN A 262 -13.26 -44.37 -3.07
N THR A 263 -12.78 -44.97 -4.15
CA THR A 263 -11.85 -44.44 -5.14
C THR A 263 -12.37 -43.15 -5.76
N LEU A 264 -11.50 -42.15 -5.95
CA LEU A 264 -11.53 -41.27 -7.12
C LEU A 264 -10.15 -40.64 -7.33
N VAL A 265 -9.39 -41.30 -8.18
CA VAL A 265 -8.27 -40.76 -8.94
C VAL A 265 -8.79 -39.60 -9.79
N LYS A 266 -8.07 -38.47 -9.83
CA LYS A 266 -8.01 -37.57 -10.98
C LYS A 266 -6.81 -36.62 -10.87
N ASP A 267 -5.73 -37.09 -11.47
CA ASP A 267 -4.82 -36.40 -12.39
C ASP A 267 -4.52 -34.91 -12.16
N CYS A 268 -3.29 -34.71 -11.72
CA CYS A 268 -2.47 -33.53 -11.90
C CYS A 268 -2.20 -33.34 -13.41
N ALA A 269 -2.65 -32.25 -14.00
CA ALA A 269 -2.21 -31.82 -15.33
C ALA A 269 -1.69 -30.39 -15.22
N MET A 270 -0.42 -30.26 -15.58
CA MET A 270 0.34 -29.02 -15.75
C MET A 270 -0.45 -27.98 -16.54
N ARG A 271 -0.40 -26.73 -16.09
CA ARG A 271 -0.14 -25.53 -16.89
C ARG A 271 0.18 -24.36 -15.99
#